data_AF-A0AAW1VHZ1-F1
#
_entry.id   AF-A0AAW1VHZ1-F1
#
_cell.length_a   1.000
_cell.length_b   1.000
_cell.length_c   1.000
_cell.angle_alpha   90.00
_cell.angle_beta   90.00
_cell.angle_gamma   90.00
#
_symmetry.space_group_name_H-M   'P 1'
#
loop_
_entity.id
_entity.type
_entity.pdbx_description
1 polymer ?
#
loop_
_entity_poly.entity_id
_entity_poly.type
_entity_poly.pdbx_seq_one_letter_code
_entity_poly.pdbx_strand_id
1 'polypeptide(L)'
;MIVDSAIVKLYAQCGELSSAFRAFDQMPKWDVVCWTTMITACSQQGLGQEAFSLFSQMLSDGSSPNEFTVCGVLKACGEEKELRFGRQLHGAIVKKIYKSDIFYRHFTSGYVCKMWGD
;
A
#
# COMPACT_ATOMS: atom_id res chain seq x y z
N MET A 1 0.78 18.34 8.41
CA MET A 1 2.26 18.42 8.36
C MET A 1 2.65 17.91 6.98
N ILE A 2 2.77 18.80 5.98
CA ILE A 2 2.98 18.42 4.56
C ILE A 2 4.48 18.25 4.25
N VAL A 3 5.34 18.83 5.09
CA VAL A 3 6.79 18.88 4.86
C VAL A 3 7.43 17.50 5.05
N ASP A 4 6.95 16.70 6.00
CA ASP A 4 7.55 15.39 6.31
C ASP A 4 7.19 14.32 5.26
N SER A 5 5.97 14.34 4.73
CA SER A 5 5.55 13.41 3.68
C SER A 5 6.28 13.65 2.36
N ALA A 6 6.68 14.89 2.07
CA ALA A 6 7.51 15.22 0.92
C ALA A 6 8.95 14.66 1.04
N ILE A 7 9.53 14.71 2.24
CA ILE A 7 10.86 14.17 2.53
C ILE A 7 10.86 12.64 2.43
N VAL A 8 9.85 11.97 3.01
CA VAL A 8 9.67 10.51 2.87
C VAL A 8 9.52 10.12 1.40
N LYS A 9 8.74 10.87 0.63
CA LYS A 9 8.58 10.63 -0.82
C LYS A 9 9.87 10.81 -1.59
N LEU A 10 10.67 11.83 -1.26
CA LEU A 10 11.96 12.08 -1.90
C LEU A 10 12.94 10.91 -1.64
N TYR A 11 13.11 10.50 -0.39
CA TYR A 11 14.03 9.41 -0.03
C TYR A 11 13.60 8.08 -0.65
N ALA A 12 12.29 7.78 -0.65
CA ALA A 12 11.73 6.62 -1.29
C ALA A 12 12.01 6.57 -2.81
N GLN A 13 11.94 7.71 -3.50
CA GLN A 13 12.17 7.81 -4.94
C GLN A 13 13.66 7.75 -5.32
N CYS A 14 14.56 8.14 -4.42
CA CYS A 14 16.01 8.08 -4.63
C CYS A 14 16.61 6.67 -4.36
N GLY A 15 15.79 5.68 -4.00
CA GLY A 15 16.25 4.32 -3.68
C GLY A 15 16.88 4.19 -2.29
N GLU A 16 16.83 5.25 -1.47
CA GLU A 16 17.39 5.24 -0.11
C GLU A 16 16.29 4.94 0.91
N LEU A 17 15.70 3.75 0.79
CA LEU A 17 14.54 3.34 1.58
C LEU A 17 14.85 3.31 3.09
N SER A 18 16.08 2.99 3.48
CA SER A 18 16.53 3.06 4.88
C SER A 18 16.41 4.46 5.48
N SER A 19 16.73 5.50 4.71
CA SER A 19 16.54 6.89 5.13
C SER A 19 15.06 7.26 5.20
N ALA A 20 14.26 6.76 4.25
CA ALA A 20 12.80 6.94 4.27
C ALA A 20 12.16 6.30 5.52
N PHE A 21 12.56 5.09 5.89
CA PHE A 21 12.11 4.42 7.13
C PHE A 21 12.52 5.18 8.38
N ARG A 22 13.77 5.65 8.47
CA ARG A 22 14.21 6.47 9.61
C ARG A 22 13.41 7.75 9.76
N ALA A 23 13.15 8.44 8.64
CA ALA A 23 12.32 9.64 8.63
C ALA A 23 10.88 9.30 9.07
N PHE A 24 10.33 8.21 8.53
CA PHE A 24 8.99 7.71 8.88
C PHE A 24 8.88 7.40 10.39
N ASP A 25 9.80 6.63 10.96
CA ASP A 25 9.79 6.24 12.38
C ASP A 25 9.94 7.43 13.34
N GLN A 26 10.56 8.52 12.89
CA GLN A 26 10.71 9.74 13.67
C GLN A 26 9.47 10.65 13.64
N MET A 27 8.48 10.36 12.79
CA MET A 27 7.26 11.16 12.73
C MET A 27 6.36 10.86 13.94
N PRO A 28 5.86 11.89 14.65
CA PRO A 28 4.97 11.69 15.80
C PRO A 28 3.59 11.18 15.41
N LYS A 29 3.21 11.33 14.14
CA LYS A 29 1.96 10.82 13.56
C LYS A 29 2.11 10.65 12.06
N TRP A 30 1.55 9.57 11.54
CA TRP A 30 1.49 9.30 10.10
C TRP A 30 0.11 9.64 9.56
N ASP A 31 0.06 10.35 8.43
CA ASP A 31 -1.15 10.46 7.65
C ASP A 31 -1.21 9.37 6.58
N VAL A 32 -2.37 9.27 5.91
CA VAL A 32 -2.59 8.29 4.84
C VAL A 32 -1.57 8.43 3.71
N VAL A 33 -1.06 9.65 3.46
CA VAL A 33 -0.05 9.90 2.42
C VAL A 33 1.29 9.30 2.80
N CYS A 34 1.72 9.43 4.06
CA CYS A 34 2.96 8.83 4.57
C CYS A 34 2.93 7.30 4.45
N TRP A 35 1.86 6.67 4.95
CA TRP A 35 1.66 5.22 4.84
C TRP A 35 1.68 4.74 3.39
N THR A 36 0.91 5.42 2.53
CA THR A 36 0.81 5.07 1.10
C THR A 36 2.17 5.18 0.42
N THR A 37 2.94 6.22 0.74
CA THR A 37 4.26 6.45 0.15
C THR A 37 5.23 5.32 0.51
N MET A 38 5.32 4.95 1.79
CA MET A 38 6.20 3.87 2.23
C MET A 38 5.81 2.50 1.65
N ILE A 39 4.51 2.18 1.67
CA ILE A 39 3.99 0.91 1.14
C ILE A 39 4.24 0.79 -0.37
N THR A 40 3.99 1.85 -1.13
CA THR A 40 4.23 1.85 -2.58
C THR A 40 5.71 1.79 -2.91
N ALA A 41 6.57 2.45 -2.14
CA ALA A 41 8.02 2.38 -2.30
C ALA A 41 8.56 0.98 -2.02
N CYS A 42 8.12 0.33 -0.92
CA CYS A 42 8.48 -1.05 -0.60
C CYS A 42 8.06 -2.01 -1.73
N SER A 43 6.81 -1.89 -2.21
CA SER A 43 6.35 -2.68 -3.35
C SER A 43 7.17 -2.45 -4.62
N GLN A 44 7.57 -1.21 -4.92
CA GLN A 44 8.37 -0.93 -6.12
C GLN A 44 9.79 -1.50 -6.06
N GLN A 45 10.33 -1.70 -4.87
CA GLN A 45 11.67 -2.24 -4.66
C GLN A 45 11.68 -3.76 -4.40
N GLY A 46 10.53 -4.43 -4.54
CA GLY A 46 10.42 -5.87 -4.30
C GLY A 46 10.51 -6.26 -2.82
N LEU A 47 10.21 -5.33 -1.92
CA LEU A 47 10.18 -5.55 -0.46
C LEU A 47 8.73 -5.81 -0.04
N GLY A 48 8.17 -6.92 -0.51
CA GLY A 48 6.75 -7.18 -0.35
C GLY A 48 6.34 -7.43 1.11
N GLN A 49 7.20 -8.09 1.89
CA GLN A 49 6.95 -8.37 3.30
C GLN A 49 6.88 -7.07 4.13
N GLU A 50 7.77 -6.12 3.86
CA GLU A 50 7.78 -4.79 4.48
C GLU A 50 6.52 -4.01 4.09
N ALA A 51 6.09 -4.08 2.82
CA ALA A 51 4.85 -3.47 2.37
C ALA A 51 3.63 -4.05 3.12
N PHE A 52 3.60 -5.36 3.39
CA PHE A 52 2.53 -6.02 4.15
C PHE A 52 2.54 -5.61 5.62
N SER A 53 3.71 -5.57 6.24
CA SER A 53 3.89 -5.13 7.63
C SER A 53 3.38 -3.71 7.82
N LEU A 54 3.82 -2.78 6.97
CA LEU A 54 3.37 -1.38 6.98
C LEU A 54 1.86 -1.25 6.77
N PHE A 55 1.28 -2.04 5.86
CA PHE A 55 -0.16 -2.05 5.66
C PHE A 55 -0.92 -2.54 6.90
N SER A 56 -0.43 -3.58 7.56
CA SER A 56 -1.02 -4.08 8.81
C SER A 56 -0.92 -3.05 9.94
N GLN A 57 0.20 -2.33 10.03
CA GLN A 57 0.39 -1.24 10.99
C GLN A 57 -0.57 -0.09 10.73
N MET A 58 -0.72 0.35 9.47
CA MET A 58 -1.68 1.36 9.06
C MET A 58 -3.12 1.01 9.50
N LEU A 59 -3.53 -0.24 9.30
CA LEU A 59 -4.85 -0.70 9.74
C LEU A 59 -5.01 -0.71 11.26
N SER A 60 -3.96 -1.08 11.99
CA SER A 60 -3.95 -1.11 13.46
C SER A 60 -3.96 0.29 14.08
N ASP A 61 -3.37 1.27 13.40
CA ASP A 61 -3.44 2.69 13.73
C ASP A 61 -4.85 3.29 13.48
N GLY A 62 -5.76 2.53 12.86
CA GLY A 62 -7.11 2.99 12.51
C GLY A 62 -7.15 3.88 11.27
N SER A 63 -6.01 4.03 10.58
CA SER A 63 -5.90 4.78 9.34
C SER A 63 -6.54 3.99 8.18
N SER A 64 -7.48 4.61 7.45
CA SER A 64 -8.12 3.94 6.31
C SER A 64 -7.21 3.98 5.08
N PRO A 65 -6.87 2.83 4.47
CA PRO A 65 -6.14 2.78 3.21
C PRO A 65 -6.92 3.50 2.10
N ASN A 66 -6.19 4.13 1.18
CA ASN A 66 -6.75 4.64 -0.06
C ASN A 66 -6.49 3.65 -1.21
N GLU A 67 -7.01 3.97 -2.39
CA GLU A 67 -6.86 3.18 -3.61
C GLU A 67 -5.39 2.94 -4.00
N PHE A 68 -4.52 3.93 -3.79
CA PHE A 68 -3.09 3.80 -4.09
C PHE A 68 -2.38 2.86 -3.11
N THR A 69 -2.72 2.92 -1.83
CA THR A 69 -2.21 1.99 -0.82
C THR A 69 -2.56 0.56 -1.21
N VAL A 70 -3.82 0.32 -1.54
CA VAL A 70 -4.34 -0.99 -1.94
C VAL A 70 -3.65 -1.52 -3.19
N CYS A 71 -3.47 -0.68 -4.21
CA CYS A 71 -2.75 -1.05 -5.43
C CYS A 71 -1.30 -1.44 -5.15
N GLY A 72 -0.59 -0.70 -4.29
CA GLY A 72 0.78 -1.02 -3.89
C GLY A 72 0.88 -2.39 -3.22
N VAL A 73 -0.01 -2.68 -2.28
CA VAL A 73 0.00 -3.97 -1.58
C VAL A 73 -0.35 -5.12 -2.53
N LEU A 74 -1.34 -4.97 -3.41
CA LEU A 74 -1.71 -6.01 -4.37
C LEU A 74 -0.58 -6.30 -5.36
N LYS A 75 0.16 -5.27 -5.79
CA LYS A 75 1.36 -5.45 -6.61
C LYS A 75 2.41 -6.29 -5.89
N ALA A 76 2.73 -5.94 -4.64
CA ALA A 76 3.64 -6.72 -3.80
C ALA A 76 3.19 -8.19 -3.64
N CYS A 77 1.88 -8.46 -3.51
CA CYS A 77 1.34 -9.83 -3.45
C CYS A 77 1.62 -10.64 -4.72
N GLY A 78 1.55 -10.00 -5.89
CA GLY A 78 1.81 -10.67 -7.16
C GLY A 78 3.29 -11.01 -7.34
N GLU A 79 4.18 -10.12 -6.91
CA GLU A 79 5.64 -10.27 -7.06
C GLU A 79 6.22 -11.31 -6.08
N GLU A 80 5.75 -11.33 -4.83
CA GLU A 80 6.19 -12.30 -3.80
C GLU A 80 5.59 -13.72 -3.96
N LYS A 81 4.69 -13.93 -4.95
CA LYS A 81 3.87 -15.15 -5.07
C LYS A 81 3.05 -15.47 -3.81
N GLU A 82 2.84 -14.48 -2.93
CA GLU A 82 2.04 -14.58 -1.71
C GLU A 82 0.53 -14.50 -2.03
N LEU A 83 0.08 -15.43 -2.87
CA LEU A 83 -1.29 -15.51 -3.38
C LEU A 83 -2.34 -15.70 -2.29
N ARG A 84 -1.95 -16.24 -1.13
CA ARG A 84 -2.85 -16.39 0.04
C ARG A 84 -3.16 -15.05 0.67
N PHE A 85 -2.14 -14.23 0.91
CA PHE A 85 -2.32 -12.88 1.44
C PHE A 85 -3.07 -11.98 0.43
N GLY A 86 -2.66 -12.04 -0.85
CA GLY A 86 -3.35 -11.33 -1.94
C GLY A 86 -4.83 -11.67 -2.05
N ARG A 87 -5.21 -12.95 -1.89
CA ARG A 87 -6.63 -13.37 -1.88
C ARG A 87 -7.40 -12.88 -0.67
N GLN A 88 -6.82 -12.95 0.53
CA GLN A 88 -7.47 -12.44 1.75
C GLN A 88 -7.70 -10.94 1.66
N LEU A 89 -6.67 -10.20 1.21
CA LEU A 89 -6.75 -8.77 1.00
C LEU A 89 -7.77 -8.41 -0.07
N HIS A 90 -7.74 -9.09 -1.23
CA HIS A 90 -8.73 -8.91 -2.28
C HIS A 90 -10.15 -9.16 -1.76
N GLY A 91 -10.38 -10.24 -1.01
CA GLY A 91 -11.67 -10.54 -0.40
C GLY A 91 -12.13 -9.46 0.60
N ALA A 92 -11.22 -8.94 1.42
CA ALA A 92 -11.51 -7.86 2.37
C ALA A 92 -11.87 -6.55 1.66
N ILE A 93 -11.11 -6.19 0.62
CA ILE A 93 -11.36 -5.01 -0.22
C ILE A 93 -12.71 -5.14 -0.94
N VAL A 94 -12.94 -6.27 -1.60
CA VAL A 94 -14.19 -6.55 -2.31
C VAL A 94 -15.38 -6.47 -1.34
N LYS A 95 -15.28 -7.09 -0.17
CA LYS A 95 -16.35 -7.04 0.85
C LYS A 95 -16.59 -5.63 1.39
N LYS A 96 -15.56 -4.80 1.54
CA LYS A 96 -15.69 -3.39 1.94
C LYS A 96 -16.31 -2.57 0.80
N ILE A 97 -15.87 -2.76 -0.44
CA ILE A 97 -16.39 -2.11 -1.65
C ILE A 97 -17.88 -2.43 -1.85
N TYR A 98 -18.30 -3.69 -1.72
CA TYR A 98 -19.71 -4.08 -1.83
C TYR A 98 -20.60 -3.51 -0.71
N LYS A 99 -20.02 -3.11 0.43
CA LYS A 99 -20.73 -2.41 1.50
C LYS A 99 -20.85 -0.90 1.26
N SER A 100 -19.94 -0.32 0.48
CA SER A 100 -19.90 1.08 0.12
C SER A 100 -20.23 1.23 -1.36
N ASP A 101 -21.52 1.12 -1.68
CA ASP A 101 -22.05 1.16 -3.04
C ASP A 101 -21.51 2.36 -3.84
N ILE A 102 -21.02 2.04 -5.05
CA ILE A 102 -20.88 2.87 -6.27
C ILE A 102 -19.49 3.36 -6.73
N PHE A 103 -18.42 3.50 -5.94
CA PHE A 103 -17.21 4.20 -6.48
C PHE A 103 -16.04 3.35 -7.02
N TYR A 104 -15.87 2.08 -6.63
CA TYR A 104 -14.63 1.33 -6.95
C TYR A 104 -14.70 0.40 -8.18
N ARG A 105 -15.82 0.37 -8.91
CA ARG A 105 -16.04 -0.62 -9.99
C ARG A 105 -15.10 -0.49 -11.20
N HIS A 106 -14.56 0.70 -11.49
CA HIS A 106 -13.78 0.90 -12.72
C HIS A 106 -12.27 0.64 -12.61
N PHE A 107 -11.67 0.70 -11.42
CA PHE A 107 -10.21 0.65 -11.31
C PHE A 107 -9.65 -0.74 -10.94
N THR A 108 -10.31 -1.52 -10.08
CA THR A 108 -9.80 -2.84 -9.68
C THR A 108 -10.00 -3.91 -10.75
N SER A 109 -11.04 -3.81 -11.59
CA SER A 109 -11.32 -4.80 -12.64
C SER A 109 -10.23 -4.85 -13.72
N GLY A 110 -9.62 -3.71 -14.07
CA GLY A 110 -8.57 -3.65 -15.10
C GLY A 110 -7.20 -4.15 -14.61
N TYR A 111 -6.85 -3.90 -13.35
CA TYR A 111 -5.57 -4.33 -12.76
C TYR A 111 -5.59 -5.80 -12.32
N VAL A 112 -6.73 -6.31 -11.85
CA VAL A 112 -6.89 -7.73 -11.48
C VAL A 112 -6.87 -8.62 -12.74
N CYS A 113 -7.54 -8.23 -13.83
CA CYS A 113 -7.46 -8.96 -15.12
C CYS A 113 -6.05 -9.01 -15.71
N LYS A 114 -5.21 -8.00 -15.47
CA LYS A 114 -3.85 -7.95 -16.04
C LYS A 114 -2.82 -8.77 -15.23
N MET A 115 -3.13 -9.10 -13.97
CA MET A 115 -2.25 -9.84 -13.05
C MET A 115 -2.58 -11.32 -12.94
N TRP A 116 -3.85 -11.72 -13.14
CA TRP A 116 -4.25 -13.12 -13.29
C TRP A 116 -4.66 -13.34 -14.74
N GLY A 117 -3.67 -13.50 -15.62
CA GLY A 117 -3.91 -13.80 -17.03
C GLY A 117 -4.97 -14.89 -17.20
N ASP A 118 -6.02 -14.55 -17.94
CA ASP A 118 -6.82 -15.53 -18.67
C ASP A 118 -5.95 -16.20 -19.74
#